data_AF-A0A8D8WMY9-F1
#
_entry.id   AF-A0A8D8WMY9-F1
#
_cell.length_a   1.000
_cell.length_b   1.000
_cell.length_c   1.000
_cell.angle_alpha   90.00
_cell.angle_beta   90.00
_cell.angle_gamma   90.00
#
_symmetry.space_group_name_H-M   'P 1'
#
loop_
_entity.id
_entity.type
_entity.pdbx_description
1 polymer ?
#
loop_
_entity_poly.entity_id
_entity_poly.type
_entity_poly.pdbx_seq_one_letter_code
_entity_poly.pdbx_strand_id
1 'polypeptide(L)'
;MFRSRSWFWSKPKNIHSLEHLKYLYNVLNKNQTVTESNRGLLVETLRSIAEILIWGDQNDSSVFEFFLEKNMLSFFLNILKQKCGSYVCVQLLQTLNILFENLRNKTSLYFLLSNNHVNNNIIVHKFDFSDEEVMAYYISFLKTLSLKINTDTIHFFYNENDFPLYTEAIKFFNHPESMVRIAVRTLSLNVYRVDDKSMIQFIRNRTAAPYFSNLVWFIGNHVLELDSCVRNEANHNNENRLSDLVAEHLDHLHYLNDILTLNIEALNQVLTHHLLNKLLIPLYIYSLIPNRNKLSSSSTDSPQSEDYSPPMQRSRISSVVSLFLLSQVFLILSHEPLIHTLAHIILKGSANIYRRPPSLDNNLADQNSSSASSSSTMPGFVPPKHTLEESLCPDTERREGEGERGV
;
A
#
# COMPACT_ATOMS: atom_id res chain seq x y z
N MET A 1 36.91 46.93 -30.19
CA MET A 1 36.15 45.89 -30.93
C MET A 1 36.38 44.57 -30.20
N PHE A 2 35.43 44.17 -29.36
CA PHE A 2 35.55 43.04 -28.44
C PHE A 2 35.49 41.70 -29.20
N ARG A 3 36.57 40.91 -29.14
CA ARG A 3 36.55 39.50 -29.51
C ARG A 3 36.01 38.69 -28.34
N SER A 4 34.79 38.18 -28.51
CA SER A 4 34.13 37.23 -27.60
C SER A 4 34.97 35.96 -27.47
N ARG A 5 35.43 35.65 -26.26
CA ARG A 5 36.08 34.38 -25.91
C ARG A 5 35.00 33.30 -25.72
N SER A 6 34.93 32.36 -26.66
CA SER A 6 34.18 31.12 -26.48
C SER A 6 34.89 30.25 -25.44
N TRP A 7 34.30 30.13 -24.25
CA TRP A 7 34.81 29.25 -23.19
C TRP A 7 34.21 27.85 -23.37
N PHE A 8 34.87 27.03 -24.20
CA PHE A 8 34.67 25.59 -24.23
C PHE A 8 35.25 24.99 -22.95
N TRP A 9 34.41 24.73 -21.94
CA TRP A 9 34.80 23.95 -20.77
C TRP A 9 34.96 22.48 -21.21
N SER A 10 36.18 21.97 -21.20
CA SER A 10 36.48 20.56 -21.46
C SER A 10 35.96 19.67 -20.32
N LYS A 11 35.47 18.46 -20.64
CA LYS A 11 35.07 17.46 -19.64
C LYS A 11 36.27 17.17 -18.73
N PRO A 12 36.18 17.40 -17.40
CA PRO A 12 37.29 17.14 -16.49
C PRO A 12 37.71 15.68 -16.55
N LYS A 13 39.02 15.41 -16.50
CA LYS A 13 39.56 14.04 -16.55
C LYS A 13 39.25 13.24 -15.28
N ASN A 14 39.13 13.91 -14.13
CA ASN A 14 38.78 13.28 -12.87
C ASN A 14 37.26 13.38 -12.62
N ILE A 15 36.60 12.23 -12.66
CA ILE A 15 35.14 12.09 -12.46
C ILE A 15 34.77 12.36 -11.00
N HIS A 16 35.69 12.12 -10.05
CA HIS A 16 35.51 12.36 -8.62
C HIS A 16 36.19 13.69 -8.21
N SER A 17 35.63 14.80 -8.68
CA SER A 17 36.12 16.13 -8.32
C SER A 17 35.01 17.17 -8.27
N LEU A 18 35.12 18.16 -7.37
CA LEU A 18 34.20 19.29 -7.31
C LEU A 18 34.11 20.05 -8.66
N GLU A 19 35.21 20.11 -9.42
CA GLU A 19 35.23 20.69 -10.77
C GLU A 19 34.33 19.92 -11.75
N HIS A 20 34.29 18.59 -11.63
CA HIS A 20 33.38 17.77 -12.41
C HIS A 20 31.92 18.08 -12.08
N LEU A 21 31.56 18.19 -10.81
CA LEU A 21 30.19 18.57 -10.43
C LEU A 21 29.82 19.97 -10.92
N LYS A 22 30.75 20.94 -10.85
CA LYS A 22 30.56 22.29 -11.42
C LYS A 22 30.32 22.25 -12.93
N TYR A 23 31.01 21.38 -13.65
CA TYR A 23 30.76 21.14 -15.07
C TYR A 23 29.36 20.57 -15.32
N LEU A 24 28.96 19.52 -14.57
CA LEU A 24 27.64 18.89 -14.69
C LEU A 24 26.51 19.88 -14.36
N TYR A 25 26.68 20.73 -13.35
CA TYR A 25 25.77 21.83 -13.02
C TYR A 25 25.58 22.79 -14.21
N ASN A 26 26.65 23.15 -14.92
CA ASN A 26 26.56 23.99 -16.10
C ASN A 26 25.85 23.30 -17.28
N VAL A 27 25.99 21.98 -17.41
CA VAL A 27 25.26 21.19 -18.41
C VAL A 27 23.76 21.22 -18.11
N LEU A 28 23.35 20.99 -16.86
CA LEU A 28 21.94 21.08 -16.45
C LEU A 28 21.37 22.48 -16.68
N ASN A 29 22.12 23.53 -16.33
CA ASN A 29 21.70 24.92 -16.53
C ASN A 29 21.43 25.27 -18.00
N LYS A 30 22.19 24.70 -18.93
CA LYS A 30 22.00 24.92 -20.37
C LYS A 30 20.86 24.09 -20.97
N ASN A 31 20.46 23.01 -20.30
CA ASN A 31 19.51 22.02 -20.80
C ASN A 31 18.34 21.84 -19.82
N GLN A 32 17.69 22.94 -19.43
CA GLN A 32 16.59 22.88 -18.47
C GLN A 32 15.32 22.21 -19.05
N THR A 33 15.10 22.34 -20.36
CA THR A 33 13.98 21.73 -21.06
C THR A 33 14.41 20.47 -21.80
N VAL A 34 13.72 19.35 -21.58
CA VAL A 34 14.02 18.08 -22.23
C VAL A 34 13.54 18.10 -23.68
N THR A 35 14.42 17.70 -24.59
CA THR A 35 14.16 17.51 -26.01
C THR A 35 14.70 16.16 -26.45
N GLU A 36 14.22 15.64 -27.59
CA GLU A 36 14.75 14.40 -28.19
C GLU A 36 16.25 14.45 -28.45
N SER A 37 16.80 15.65 -28.73
CA SER A 37 18.23 15.83 -28.99
C SER A 37 19.09 15.85 -27.72
N ASN A 38 18.55 16.26 -26.56
CA ASN A 38 19.34 16.40 -25.33
C ASN A 38 19.06 15.30 -24.28
N ARG A 39 18.02 14.48 -24.46
CA ARG A 39 17.63 13.46 -23.46
C ARG A 39 18.74 12.51 -23.07
N GLY A 40 19.55 12.04 -24.02
CA GLY A 40 20.68 11.16 -23.74
C GLY A 40 21.79 11.84 -22.94
N LEU A 41 22.06 13.12 -23.22
CA LEU A 41 23.02 13.93 -22.47
C LEU A 41 22.53 14.15 -21.04
N LEU A 42 21.24 14.46 -20.85
CA LEU A 42 20.64 14.68 -19.53
C LEU A 42 20.69 13.40 -18.69
N VAL A 43 20.30 12.25 -19.26
CA VAL A 43 20.37 10.94 -18.58
C VAL A 43 21.77 10.65 -18.07
N GLU A 44 22.79 10.79 -18.91
CA GLU A 44 24.18 10.54 -18.51
C GLU A 44 24.69 11.57 -17.49
N THR A 45 24.24 12.82 -17.59
CA THR A 45 24.54 13.87 -16.62
C THR A 45 23.96 13.54 -15.25
N LEU A 46 22.69 13.10 -15.19
CA LEU A 46 22.01 12.71 -13.95
C LEU A 46 22.71 11.51 -13.29
N ARG A 47 23.06 10.49 -14.07
CA ARG A 47 23.82 9.32 -13.60
C ARG A 47 25.18 9.73 -13.02
N SER A 48 25.91 10.59 -13.74
CA SER A 48 27.21 11.12 -13.29
C SER A 48 27.09 11.93 -12.00
N ILE A 49 25.99 12.67 -11.83
CA ILE A 49 25.72 13.41 -10.59
C ILE A 49 25.48 12.46 -9.42
N ALA A 50 24.69 11.39 -9.57
CA ALA A 50 24.52 10.43 -8.48
C ALA A 50 25.85 9.75 -8.10
N GLU A 51 26.65 9.35 -9.09
CA GLU A 51 27.96 8.72 -8.85
C GLU A 51 28.89 9.63 -8.04
N ILE A 52 29.04 10.90 -8.44
CA ILE A 52 29.90 11.84 -7.71
C ILE A 52 29.33 12.22 -6.34
N LEU A 53 28.00 12.26 -6.16
CA LEU A 53 27.38 12.53 -4.86
C LEU A 53 27.60 11.38 -3.88
N ILE A 54 27.46 10.14 -4.32
CA ILE A 54 27.71 8.96 -3.48
C ILE A 54 29.19 8.92 -3.07
N TRP A 55 30.10 9.23 -4.00
CA TRP A 55 31.51 9.35 -3.69
C TRP A 55 31.78 10.52 -2.71
N GLY A 56 31.22 11.69 -2.97
CA GLY A 56 31.38 12.90 -2.15
C GLY A 56 30.87 12.71 -0.73
N ASP A 57 29.72 12.04 -0.55
CA ASP A 57 29.16 11.72 0.77
C ASP A 57 30.13 10.94 1.67
N GLN A 58 31.01 10.13 1.06
CA GLN A 58 31.94 9.24 1.76
C GLN A 58 33.37 9.79 1.84
N ASN A 59 33.78 10.65 0.90
CA ASN A 59 35.18 11.04 0.72
C ASN A 59 35.44 12.55 0.79
N ASP A 60 34.49 13.39 0.38
CA ASP A 60 34.68 14.83 0.26
C ASP A 60 33.36 15.59 0.40
N SER A 61 33.10 16.15 1.59
CA SER A 61 31.85 16.86 1.89
C SER A 61 31.64 18.09 1.02
N SER A 62 32.71 18.69 0.46
CA SER A 62 32.60 19.90 -0.37
C SER A 62 31.80 19.67 -1.66
N VAL A 63 31.81 18.44 -2.17
CA VAL A 63 30.99 18.03 -3.32
C VAL A 63 29.51 18.10 -2.97
N PHE A 64 29.14 17.55 -1.81
CA PHE A 64 27.75 17.50 -1.36
C PHE A 64 27.27 18.90 -0.92
N GLU A 65 28.11 19.67 -0.23
CA GLU A 65 27.85 21.06 0.12
C GLU A 65 27.55 21.90 -1.12
N PHE A 66 28.36 21.79 -2.18
CA PHE A 66 28.10 22.49 -3.44
C PHE A 66 26.77 22.09 -4.10
N PHE A 67 26.43 20.80 -4.07
CA PHE A 67 25.14 20.31 -4.59
C PHE A 67 23.95 20.95 -3.87
N LEU A 68 24.04 21.05 -2.53
CA LEU A 68 23.02 21.69 -1.70
C LEU A 68 22.97 23.21 -1.95
N GLU A 69 24.12 23.90 -1.95
CA GLU A 69 24.22 25.34 -2.17
C GLU A 69 23.60 25.77 -3.50
N LYS A 70 23.73 24.94 -4.55
CA LYS A 70 23.16 25.21 -5.87
C LYS A 70 21.75 24.66 -6.07
N ASN A 71 21.16 24.09 -5.02
CA ASN A 71 19.85 23.43 -5.06
C ASN A 71 19.70 22.51 -6.29
N MET A 72 20.73 21.70 -6.55
CA MET A 72 20.81 20.93 -7.78
C MET A 72 19.68 19.89 -7.88
N LEU A 73 19.13 19.42 -6.76
CA LEU A 73 17.98 18.53 -6.73
C LEU A 73 16.75 19.12 -7.46
N SER A 74 16.57 20.45 -7.42
CA SER A 74 15.46 21.11 -8.11
C SER A 74 15.47 20.88 -9.63
N PHE A 75 16.64 20.70 -10.26
CA PHE A 75 16.73 20.35 -11.68
C PHE A 75 16.13 18.96 -11.94
N PHE A 76 16.38 17.99 -11.06
CA PHE A 76 15.86 16.64 -11.17
C PHE A 76 14.32 16.68 -11.14
N LEU A 77 13.76 17.44 -10.19
CA LEU A 77 12.31 17.60 -10.03
C LEU A 77 11.67 18.35 -11.21
N ASN A 78 12.32 19.39 -11.71
CA ASN A 78 11.83 20.15 -12.85
C ASN A 78 11.85 19.31 -14.13
N ILE A 79 12.84 18.44 -14.31
CA ILE A 79 12.89 17.49 -15.42
C ILE A 79 11.79 16.43 -15.25
N LEU A 80 11.58 15.90 -14.04
CA LEU A 80 10.54 14.91 -13.74
C LEU A 80 9.12 15.41 -14.08
N LYS A 81 8.86 16.70 -13.84
CA LYS A 81 7.57 17.35 -14.15
C LYS A 81 7.36 17.60 -15.64
N GLN A 82 8.42 17.61 -16.43
CA GLN A 82 8.29 17.73 -17.87
C GLN A 82 7.79 16.38 -18.41
N LYS A 83 6.77 16.41 -19.27
CA LYS A 83 6.27 15.20 -19.94
C LYS A 83 7.27 14.74 -21.00
N CYS A 84 8.44 14.27 -20.57
CA CYS A 84 9.61 13.99 -21.41
C CYS A 84 9.72 12.52 -21.85
N GLY A 85 8.63 11.76 -21.75
CA GLY A 85 8.61 10.32 -22.02
C GLY A 85 9.19 9.48 -20.87
N SER A 86 8.96 8.17 -20.93
CA SER A 86 9.32 7.24 -19.86
C SER A 86 10.83 7.09 -19.67
N TYR A 87 11.62 7.12 -20.75
CA TYR A 87 13.09 6.95 -20.69
C TYR A 87 13.78 7.89 -19.68
N VAL A 88 13.50 9.20 -19.74
CA VAL A 88 14.13 10.17 -18.82
C VAL A 88 13.54 10.07 -17.41
N CYS A 89 12.24 9.78 -17.31
CA CYS A 89 11.55 9.58 -16.03
C CYS A 89 12.11 8.37 -15.26
N VAL A 90 12.23 7.23 -15.93
CA VAL A 90 12.82 5.99 -15.43
C VAL A 90 14.25 6.25 -14.94
N GLN A 91 15.08 6.90 -15.76
CA GLN A 91 16.45 7.20 -15.35
C GLN A 91 16.49 8.10 -14.11
N LEU A 92 15.62 9.11 -14.03
CA LEU A 92 15.54 9.99 -12.86
C LEU A 92 15.17 9.22 -11.60
N LEU A 93 14.13 8.40 -11.67
CA LEU A 93 13.69 7.56 -10.54
C LEU A 93 14.80 6.60 -10.11
N GLN A 94 15.47 5.94 -11.07
CA GLN A 94 16.60 5.06 -10.79
C GLN A 94 17.77 5.82 -10.13
N THR A 95 18.10 7.00 -10.66
CA THR A 95 19.19 7.84 -10.15
C THR A 95 18.92 8.30 -8.71
N LEU A 96 17.68 8.73 -8.44
CA LEU A 96 17.24 9.09 -7.09
C LEU A 96 17.24 7.87 -6.16
N ASN A 97 16.78 6.72 -6.64
CA ASN A 97 16.78 5.49 -5.87
C ASN A 97 18.19 5.09 -5.42
N ILE A 98 19.14 5.03 -6.36
CA ILE A 98 20.55 4.72 -6.10
C ILE A 98 21.18 5.74 -5.14
N LEU A 99 20.87 7.02 -5.31
CA LEU A 99 21.33 8.08 -4.41
C LEU A 99 20.85 7.84 -2.98
N PHE A 100 19.54 7.73 -2.75
CA PHE A 100 19.00 7.53 -1.40
C PHE A 100 19.45 6.22 -0.77
N GLU A 101 19.55 5.14 -1.54
CA GLU A 101 20.03 3.84 -1.04
C GLU A 101 21.45 3.96 -0.46
N ASN A 102 22.36 4.62 -1.18
CA ASN A 102 23.79 4.63 -0.90
C ASN A 102 24.29 5.78 -0.02
N LEU A 103 23.47 6.79 0.29
CA LEU A 103 23.84 7.83 1.24
C LEU A 103 24.00 7.27 2.66
N ARG A 104 25.16 7.55 3.26
CA ARG A 104 25.55 7.09 4.60
C ARG A 104 25.60 8.22 5.61
N ASN A 105 25.92 9.44 5.18
CA ASN A 105 25.98 10.58 6.08
C ASN A 105 24.57 11.05 6.48
N LYS A 106 24.31 11.09 7.80
CA LYS A 106 23.02 11.53 8.35
C LYS A 106 22.70 12.98 7.99
N THR A 107 23.69 13.86 8.03
CA THR A 107 23.51 15.28 7.70
C THR A 107 23.09 15.45 6.25
N SER A 108 23.79 14.77 5.32
CA SER A 108 23.44 14.76 3.89
C SER A 108 22.01 14.27 3.66
N LEU A 109 21.63 13.15 4.30
CA LEU A 109 20.30 12.58 4.22
C LEU A 109 19.24 13.55 4.75
N TYR A 110 19.45 14.13 5.93
CA TYR A 110 18.50 15.06 6.54
C TYR A 110 18.30 16.29 5.67
N PHE A 111 19.35 16.85 5.08
CA PHE A 111 19.22 17.98 4.17
C PHE A 111 18.37 17.66 2.93
N LEU A 112 18.54 16.48 2.34
CA LEU A 112 17.72 16.08 1.18
C LEU A 112 16.25 15.89 1.54
N LEU A 113 15.97 15.34 2.72
CA LEU A 113 14.59 15.09 3.19
C LEU A 113 13.90 16.35 3.70
N SER A 114 14.64 17.27 4.36
CA SER A 114 14.09 18.46 5.04
C SER A 114 13.34 19.43 4.13
N ASN A 115 13.66 19.47 2.83
CA ASN A 115 13.06 20.45 1.93
C ASN A 115 11.64 20.09 1.45
N ASN A 116 11.03 19.01 1.95
CA ASN A 116 9.73 18.47 1.50
C ASN A 116 9.63 18.23 -0.02
N HIS A 117 10.74 18.36 -0.74
CA HIS A 117 10.82 18.18 -2.18
C HIS A 117 10.50 16.74 -2.57
N VAL A 118 10.97 15.79 -1.77
CA VAL A 118 10.72 14.36 -1.97
C VAL A 118 9.23 14.07 -1.85
N ASN A 119 8.59 14.49 -0.76
CA ASN A 119 7.15 14.29 -0.54
C ASN A 119 6.30 14.93 -1.64
N ASN A 120 6.48 16.24 -1.85
CA ASN A 120 5.55 17.02 -2.68
C ASN A 120 5.79 16.89 -4.19
N ASN A 121 7.00 16.50 -4.62
CA ASN A 121 7.35 16.49 -6.05
C ASN A 121 7.73 15.11 -6.60
N ILE A 122 8.02 14.12 -5.77
CA ILE A 122 8.34 12.76 -6.24
C ILE A 122 7.29 11.77 -5.75
N ILE A 123 6.99 11.74 -4.44
CA ILE A 123 6.04 10.76 -3.89
C ILE A 123 4.62 11.02 -4.40
N VAL A 124 4.12 12.25 -4.28
CA VAL A 124 2.75 12.60 -4.73
C VAL A 124 2.67 12.84 -6.25
N HIS A 125 3.76 12.64 -6.99
CA HIS A 125 3.77 12.89 -8.42
C HIS A 125 2.88 11.89 -9.17
N LYS A 126 2.03 12.40 -10.06
CA LYS A 126 1.12 11.58 -10.89
C LYS A 126 1.89 11.01 -12.09
N PHE A 127 2.60 9.92 -11.86
CA PHE A 127 3.24 9.16 -12.94
C PHE A 127 2.21 8.44 -13.81
N ASP A 128 2.61 8.17 -15.05
CA ASP A 128 1.85 7.31 -15.95
C ASP A 128 2.23 5.85 -15.69
N PHE A 129 1.45 5.17 -14.84
CA PHE A 129 1.65 3.77 -14.49
C PHE A 129 1.13 2.79 -15.56
N SER A 130 0.67 3.27 -16.72
CA SER A 130 0.49 2.39 -17.88
C SER A 130 1.82 1.85 -18.40
N ASP A 131 2.93 2.53 -18.07
CA ASP A 131 4.29 2.04 -18.25
C ASP A 131 4.73 1.26 -16.99
N GLU A 132 4.76 -0.06 -17.09
CA GLU A 132 5.16 -0.98 -16.02
C GLU A 132 6.59 -0.70 -15.51
N GLU A 133 7.49 -0.22 -16.37
CA GLU A 133 8.86 0.10 -15.99
C GLU A 133 8.88 1.32 -15.05
N VAL A 134 8.14 2.39 -15.39
CA VAL A 134 8.01 3.58 -14.53
C VAL A 134 7.45 3.20 -13.16
N MET A 135 6.42 2.36 -13.13
CA MET A 135 5.82 1.88 -11.89
C MET A 135 6.82 1.07 -11.04
N ALA A 136 7.56 0.14 -11.65
CA ALA A 136 8.54 -0.66 -10.94
C ALA A 136 9.62 0.19 -10.27
N TYR A 137 10.16 1.20 -10.97
CA TYR A 137 11.14 2.13 -10.40
C TYR A 137 10.53 3.04 -9.32
N TYR A 138 9.28 3.47 -9.49
CA TYR A 138 8.57 4.26 -8.48
C TYR A 138 8.37 3.47 -7.19
N ILE A 139 7.87 2.23 -7.27
CA ILE A 139 7.67 1.36 -6.09
C ILE A 139 9.00 1.02 -5.43
N SER A 140 10.06 0.76 -6.21
CA SER A 140 11.41 0.55 -5.70
C SER A 140 11.92 1.78 -4.94
N PHE A 141 11.70 2.98 -5.48
CA PHE A 141 12.05 4.24 -4.82
C PHE A 141 11.31 4.42 -3.49
N LEU A 142 9.99 4.21 -3.44
CA LEU A 142 9.22 4.28 -2.19
C LEU A 142 9.75 3.27 -1.15
N LYS A 143 10.02 2.03 -1.58
CA LYS A 143 10.61 1.00 -0.70
C LYS A 143 11.95 1.47 -0.14
N THR A 144 12.84 2.04 -0.96
CA THR A 144 14.14 2.56 -0.51
C THR A 144 13.99 3.68 0.51
N LEU A 145 13.05 4.62 0.30
CA LEU A 145 12.75 5.65 1.29
C LEU A 145 12.23 5.04 2.60
N SER A 146 11.40 3.99 2.53
CA SER A 146 10.88 3.31 3.72
C SER A 146 11.97 2.73 4.61
N LEU A 147 13.09 2.30 4.02
CA LEU A 147 14.25 1.77 4.75
C LEU A 147 15.04 2.87 5.48
N LYS A 148 14.82 4.14 5.14
CA LYS A 148 15.43 5.30 5.81
C LYS A 148 14.56 5.87 6.92
N ILE A 149 13.32 5.37 7.09
CA ILE A 149 12.44 5.79 8.18
C ILE A 149 12.91 5.17 9.50
N ASN A 150 13.04 6.00 10.52
CA ASN A 150 13.28 5.65 11.92
C ASN A 150 12.73 6.76 12.80
N THR A 151 12.87 6.63 14.12
CA THR A 151 12.39 7.62 15.10
C THR A 151 12.95 9.03 14.85
N ASP A 152 14.17 9.14 14.31
CA ASP A 152 14.79 10.45 14.02
C ASP A 152 14.30 11.04 12.68
N THR A 153 13.92 10.22 11.69
CA THR A 153 13.60 10.69 10.32
C THR A 153 12.11 10.74 10.01
N ILE A 154 11.26 10.13 10.83
CA ILE A 154 9.82 10.01 10.55
C ILE A 154 9.13 11.36 10.31
N HIS A 155 9.55 12.40 11.04
CA HIS A 155 9.01 13.75 10.92
C HIS A 155 9.27 14.41 9.55
N PHE A 156 10.19 13.88 8.74
CA PHE A 156 10.37 14.34 7.36
C PHE A 156 9.33 13.76 6.40
N PHE A 157 8.68 12.66 6.73
CA PHE A 157 7.70 11.98 5.87
C PHE A 157 6.27 12.12 6.37
N TYR A 158 6.11 12.47 7.64
CA TYR A 158 4.83 12.51 8.35
C TYR A 158 4.64 13.86 9.04
N ASN A 159 3.43 14.41 8.95
CA ASN A 159 2.92 15.48 9.78
C ASN A 159 1.49 15.13 10.26
N GLU A 160 0.90 15.93 11.15
CA GLU A 160 -0.41 15.63 11.75
C GLU A 160 -1.55 15.36 10.73
N ASN A 161 -1.43 15.85 9.50
CA ASN A 161 -2.46 15.74 8.47
C ASN A 161 -2.12 14.73 7.37
N ASP A 162 -0.84 14.43 7.14
CA ASP A 162 -0.42 13.70 5.95
C ASP A 162 0.79 12.79 6.19
N PHE A 163 0.82 11.68 5.45
CA PHE A 163 1.93 10.75 5.40
C PHE A 163 2.11 10.19 3.96
N PRO A 164 2.55 11.02 3.00
CA PRO A 164 2.55 10.68 1.58
C PRO A 164 3.25 9.36 1.25
N LEU A 165 4.40 9.09 1.88
CA LEU A 165 5.17 7.88 1.62
C LEU A 165 4.37 6.60 1.91
N TYR A 166 3.60 6.63 2.99
CA TYR A 166 2.78 5.49 3.40
C TYR A 166 1.47 5.45 2.61
N THR A 167 0.75 6.57 2.51
CA THR A 167 -0.58 6.63 1.87
C THR A 167 -0.52 6.36 0.36
N GLU A 168 0.50 6.83 -0.34
CA GLU A 168 0.69 6.51 -1.77
C GLU A 168 1.09 5.05 -1.99
N ALA A 169 1.92 4.49 -1.11
CA ALA A 169 2.38 3.11 -1.24
C ALA A 169 1.24 2.08 -1.05
N ILE A 170 0.38 2.27 -0.04
CA ILE A 170 -0.66 1.29 0.28
C ILE A 170 -1.75 1.18 -0.79
N LYS A 171 -1.88 2.14 -1.71
CA LYS A 171 -2.79 2.02 -2.87
C LYS A 171 -2.44 0.81 -3.76
N PHE A 172 -1.16 0.43 -3.80
CA PHE A 172 -0.67 -0.69 -4.61
C PHE A 172 -0.75 -2.06 -3.88
N PHE A 173 -1.46 -2.16 -2.76
CA PHE A 173 -1.51 -3.40 -1.96
C PHE A 173 -2.08 -4.62 -2.71
N ASN A 174 -2.98 -4.36 -3.67
CA ASN A 174 -3.62 -5.33 -4.54
C ASN A 174 -3.16 -5.15 -6.00
N HIS A 175 -1.87 -4.91 -6.20
CA HIS A 175 -1.31 -4.88 -7.55
C HIS A 175 -1.21 -6.31 -8.11
N PRO A 176 -1.44 -6.58 -9.42
CA PRO A 176 -1.34 -7.93 -10.01
C PRO A 176 0.07 -8.54 -9.90
N GLU A 177 1.12 -7.72 -9.97
CA GLU A 177 2.50 -8.20 -9.78
C GLU A 177 2.84 -8.45 -8.32
N SER A 178 3.31 -9.68 -8.01
CA SER A 178 3.69 -10.08 -6.65
C SER A 178 4.82 -9.22 -6.08
N MET A 179 5.82 -8.86 -6.90
CA MET A 179 6.94 -8.03 -6.46
C MET A 179 6.50 -6.64 -5.95
N VAL A 180 5.48 -6.04 -6.59
CA VAL A 180 4.89 -4.78 -6.12
C VAL A 180 4.18 -5.00 -4.78
N ARG A 181 3.37 -6.06 -4.64
CA ARG A 181 2.73 -6.38 -3.34
C ARG A 181 3.76 -6.60 -2.24
N ILE A 182 4.85 -7.33 -2.51
CA ILE A 182 5.96 -7.57 -1.56
C ILE A 182 6.62 -6.25 -1.13
N ALA A 183 6.87 -5.33 -2.07
CA ALA A 183 7.45 -4.03 -1.77
C ALA A 183 6.54 -3.19 -0.86
N VAL A 184 5.22 -3.15 -1.15
CA VAL A 184 4.23 -2.43 -0.34
C VAL A 184 4.10 -3.03 1.06
N ARG A 185 4.12 -4.37 1.19
CA ARG A 185 4.14 -5.07 2.49
C ARG A 185 5.40 -4.74 3.29
N THR A 186 6.56 -4.74 2.63
CA THR A 186 7.84 -4.36 3.27
C THR A 186 7.79 -2.91 3.77
N LEU A 187 7.31 -1.98 2.93
CA LEU A 187 7.20 -0.57 3.26
C LEU A 187 6.26 -0.33 4.44
N SER A 188 5.06 -0.92 4.41
CA SER A 188 4.08 -0.78 5.50
C SER A 188 4.61 -1.35 6.81
N LEU A 189 5.30 -2.50 6.80
CA LEU A 189 5.96 -3.05 7.99
C LEU A 189 7.08 -2.14 8.50
N ASN A 190 7.90 -1.55 7.62
CA ASN A 190 8.93 -0.59 8.02
C ASN A 190 8.32 0.63 8.70
N VAL A 191 7.19 1.14 8.18
CA VAL A 191 6.44 2.24 8.79
C VAL A 191 5.89 1.84 10.17
N TYR A 192 5.21 0.70 10.28
CA TYR A 192 4.63 0.27 11.55
C TYR A 192 5.68 0.00 12.64
N ARG A 193 6.89 -0.41 12.28
CA ARG A 193 7.99 -0.67 13.22
C ARG A 193 8.55 0.59 13.89
N VAL A 194 8.23 1.78 13.40
CA VAL A 194 8.72 3.03 13.98
C VAL A 194 7.97 3.30 15.27
N ASP A 195 8.71 3.43 16.38
CA ASP A 195 8.16 3.75 17.69
C ASP A 195 7.83 5.25 17.79
N ASP A 196 6.77 5.67 17.10
CA ASP A 196 6.19 7.01 17.17
C ASP A 196 4.67 6.95 17.40
N LYS A 197 4.24 7.37 18.60
CA LYS A 197 2.84 7.25 19.03
C LYS A 197 1.88 8.10 18.18
N SER A 198 2.31 9.29 17.78
CA SER A 198 1.48 10.22 17.00
C SER A 198 1.21 9.66 15.61
N MET A 199 2.25 9.14 14.96
CA MET A 199 2.17 8.45 13.68
C MET A 199 1.29 7.20 13.75
N ILE A 200 1.46 6.35 14.77
CA ILE A 200 0.60 5.16 14.94
C ILE A 200 -0.87 5.56 15.15
N GLN A 201 -1.13 6.62 15.90
CA GLN A 201 -2.48 7.13 16.09
C GLN A 201 -3.07 7.70 14.79
N PHE A 202 -2.28 8.39 13.97
CA PHE A 202 -2.67 8.81 12.62
C PHE A 202 -3.05 7.61 11.76
N ILE A 203 -2.18 6.59 11.67
CA ILE A 203 -2.43 5.37 10.89
C ILE A 203 -3.72 4.70 11.35
N ARG A 204 -3.88 4.50 12.67
CA ARG A 204 -5.09 3.90 13.24
C ARG A 204 -6.37 4.65 12.81
N ASN A 205 -6.35 5.98 12.91
CA ASN A 205 -7.52 6.82 12.70
C ASN A 205 -7.86 7.04 11.22
N ARG A 206 -6.85 7.16 10.36
CA ARG A 206 -7.04 7.58 8.96
C ARG A 206 -6.98 6.42 7.98
N THR A 207 -6.11 5.44 8.20
CA THR A 207 -5.75 4.47 7.15
C THR A 207 -6.01 3.02 7.52
N ALA A 208 -5.85 2.62 8.78
CA ALA A 208 -5.89 1.22 9.19
C ALA A 208 -7.25 0.55 8.90
N ALA A 209 -8.35 1.22 9.24
CA ALA A 209 -9.69 0.69 8.99
C ALA A 209 -9.99 0.49 7.48
N PRO A 210 -9.85 1.51 6.60
CA PRO A 210 -10.08 1.30 5.18
C PRO A 210 -9.07 0.35 4.54
N TYR A 211 -7.80 0.41 4.93
CA TYR A 211 -6.76 -0.48 4.43
C TYR A 211 -7.03 -1.94 4.78
N PHE A 212 -7.24 -2.26 6.06
CA PHE A 212 -7.50 -3.64 6.48
C PHE A 212 -8.85 -4.15 5.98
N SER A 213 -9.87 -3.31 5.87
CA SER A 213 -11.14 -3.72 5.25
C SER A 213 -10.97 -4.14 3.79
N ASN A 214 -10.20 -3.37 3.00
CA ASN A 214 -9.93 -3.69 1.60
C ASN A 214 -9.00 -4.91 1.45
N LEU A 215 -7.97 -5.01 2.31
CA LEU A 215 -7.05 -6.16 2.33
C LEU A 215 -7.80 -7.47 2.63
N VAL A 216 -8.65 -7.47 3.66
CA VAL A 216 -9.41 -8.65 4.07
C VAL A 216 -10.44 -9.04 3.01
N TRP A 217 -11.07 -8.05 2.36
CA TRP A 217 -11.95 -8.30 1.21
C TRP A 217 -11.20 -8.95 0.04
N PHE A 218 -10.02 -8.42 -0.32
CA PHE A 218 -9.18 -8.96 -1.36
C PHE A 218 -8.80 -10.43 -1.07
N ILE A 219 -8.32 -10.72 0.16
CA ILE A 219 -8.00 -12.08 0.58
C ILE A 219 -9.22 -13.01 0.46
N GLY A 220 -10.41 -12.54 0.80
CA GLY A 220 -11.62 -13.34 0.65
C GLY A 220 -12.00 -13.63 -0.81
N ASN A 221 -11.80 -12.69 -1.72
CA ASN A 221 -11.99 -12.94 -3.16
C ASN A 221 -10.98 -13.96 -3.69
N HIS A 222 -9.72 -13.85 -3.27
CA HIS A 222 -8.68 -14.83 -3.58
C HIS A 222 -9.06 -16.24 -3.10
N VAL A 223 -9.64 -16.35 -1.91
CA VAL A 223 -10.15 -17.61 -1.36
C VAL A 223 -11.32 -18.18 -2.17
N LEU A 224 -12.22 -17.32 -2.68
CA LEU A 224 -13.30 -17.76 -3.56
C LEU A 224 -12.77 -18.29 -4.90
N GLU A 225 -11.72 -17.67 -5.44
CA GLU A 225 -11.03 -18.17 -6.64
C GLU A 225 -10.36 -19.52 -6.38
N LEU A 226 -9.64 -19.65 -5.25
CA LEU A 226 -9.04 -20.91 -4.81
C LEU A 226 -10.09 -22.03 -4.72
N ASP A 227 -11.23 -21.77 -4.09
CA ASP A 227 -12.33 -22.75 -3.97
C ASP A 227 -12.97 -23.08 -5.33
N SER A 228 -13.07 -22.10 -6.24
CA SER A 228 -13.49 -22.35 -7.62
C SER A 228 -12.51 -23.26 -8.35
N CYS A 229 -11.20 -23.05 -8.16
CA CYS A 229 -10.17 -23.88 -8.76
C CYS A 229 -10.22 -25.33 -8.27
N VAL A 230 -10.45 -25.54 -6.96
CA VAL A 230 -10.59 -26.88 -6.38
C VAL A 230 -11.85 -27.60 -6.87
N ARG A 231 -12.98 -26.89 -7.04
CA ARG A 231 -14.24 -27.51 -7.49
C ARG A 231 -14.25 -27.89 -8.97
N ASN A 232 -13.45 -27.23 -9.79
CA ASN A 232 -13.40 -27.45 -11.23
C ASN A 232 -12.31 -28.48 -11.57
N GLU A 233 -12.50 -29.76 -11.25
CA GLU A 233 -11.49 -30.84 -11.37
C GLU A 233 -11.17 -31.30 -12.81
N ALA A 234 -11.67 -30.64 -13.86
CA ALA A 234 -11.67 -31.21 -15.21
C ALA A 234 -10.34 -31.12 -16.00
N ASN A 235 -9.28 -30.44 -15.52
CA ASN A 235 -8.06 -30.24 -16.32
C ASN A 235 -6.77 -30.37 -15.49
N HIS A 236 -5.80 -31.16 -15.99
CA HIS A 236 -4.44 -31.29 -15.41
C HIS A 236 -3.66 -29.96 -15.28
N ASN A 237 -4.12 -28.88 -15.91
CA ASN A 237 -3.54 -27.54 -15.78
C ASN A 237 -3.90 -26.84 -14.45
N ASN A 238 -4.78 -27.44 -13.64
CA ASN A 238 -5.27 -26.84 -12.39
C ASN A 238 -4.33 -27.05 -11.19
N GLU A 239 -3.41 -28.02 -11.24
CA GLU A 239 -2.51 -28.30 -10.10
C GLU A 239 -1.50 -27.16 -9.89
N ASN A 240 -0.84 -26.71 -10.95
CA ASN A 240 0.09 -25.58 -10.89
C ASN A 240 -0.63 -24.30 -10.43
N ARG A 241 -1.79 -24.00 -11.04
CA ARG A 241 -2.60 -22.83 -10.64
C ARG A 241 -3.06 -22.91 -9.19
N LEU A 242 -3.50 -24.08 -8.72
CA LEU A 242 -3.89 -24.26 -7.34
C LEU A 242 -2.71 -24.06 -6.38
N SER A 243 -1.53 -24.59 -6.73
CA SER A 243 -0.29 -24.37 -5.98
C SER A 243 0.04 -22.88 -5.87
N ASP A 244 -0.06 -22.14 -6.97
CA ASP A 244 0.18 -20.69 -7.00
C ASP A 244 -0.84 -19.93 -6.12
N LEU A 245 -2.13 -20.27 -6.22
CA LEU A 245 -3.18 -19.67 -5.39
C LEU A 245 -2.99 -19.97 -3.90
N VAL A 246 -2.57 -21.19 -3.55
CA VAL A 246 -2.25 -21.56 -2.16
C VAL A 246 -1.04 -20.78 -1.67
N ALA A 247 0.04 -20.72 -2.44
CA ALA A 247 1.24 -19.98 -2.08
C ALA A 247 0.94 -18.49 -1.83
N GLU A 248 0.17 -17.87 -2.72
CA GLU A 248 -0.27 -16.48 -2.55
C GLU A 248 -1.14 -16.28 -1.30
N HIS A 249 -2.02 -17.24 -0.99
CA HIS A 249 -2.80 -17.19 0.24
C HIS A 249 -1.92 -17.28 1.50
N LEU A 250 -0.90 -18.16 1.48
CA LEU A 250 0.05 -18.28 2.59
C LEU A 250 0.85 -17.00 2.76
N ASP A 251 1.30 -16.36 1.68
CA ASP A 251 1.96 -15.06 1.71
C ASP A 251 1.09 -13.98 2.35
N HIS A 252 -0.22 -13.99 2.11
CA HIS A 252 -1.17 -13.10 2.80
C HIS A 252 -1.23 -13.37 4.30
N LEU A 253 -1.33 -14.63 4.72
CA LEU A 253 -1.37 -14.98 6.13
C LEU A 253 -0.07 -14.62 6.85
N HIS A 254 1.09 -14.83 6.22
CA HIS A 254 2.38 -14.42 6.76
C HIS A 254 2.48 -12.91 6.93
N TYR A 255 2.04 -12.13 5.94
CA TYR A 255 1.99 -10.68 6.08
C TYR A 255 1.07 -10.20 7.22
N LEU A 256 -0.11 -10.82 7.36
CA LEU A 256 -1.02 -10.54 8.47
C LEU A 256 -0.39 -10.88 9.82
N ASN A 257 0.29 -12.02 9.92
CA ASN A 257 1.04 -12.41 11.12
C ASN A 257 2.19 -11.44 11.41
N ASP A 258 2.92 -10.98 10.39
CA ASP A 258 4.00 -10.01 10.55
C ASP A 258 3.47 -8.70 11.13
N ILE A 259 2.29 -8.22 10.72
CA ILE A 259 1.65 -7.05 11.34
C ILE A 259 1.30 -7.34 12.80
N LEU A 260 0.65 -8.49 13.08
CA LEU A 260 0.20 -8.83 14.43
C LEU A 260 1.36 -8.99 15.42
N THR A 261 2.48 -9.55 14.97
CA THR A 261 3.69 -9.80 15.77
C THR A 261 4.49 -8.53 16.08
N LEU A 262 4.21 -7.40 15.42
CA LEU A 262 4.72 -6.10 15.87
C LEU A 262 4.16 -5.69 17.24
N ASN A 263 3.09 -6.36 17.71
CA ASN A 263 2.46 -6.13 19.01
C ASN A 263 1.98 -4.68 19.23
N ILE A 264 1.54 -4.03 18.15
CA ILE A 264 0.96 -2.68 18.20
C ILE A 264 -0.53 -2.82 18.47
N GLU A 265 -0.93 -2.64 19.73
CA GLU A 265 -2.31 -2.88 20.20
C GLU A 265 -3.36 -2.17 19.32
N ALA A 266 -3.12 -0.89 19.00
CA ALA A 266 -4.01 -0.08 18.16
C ALA A 266 -4.29 -0.72 16.78
N LEU A 267 -3.26 -1.28 16.14
CA LEU A 267 -3.40 -1.93 14.83
C LEU A 267 -3.97 -3.34 14.97
N ASN A 268 -3.51 -4.10 15.96
CA ASN A 268 -3.96 -5.47 16.22
C ASN A 268 -5.47 -5.52 16.50
N GLN A 269 -6.01 -4.55 17.25
CA GLN A 269 -7.44 -4.43 17.51
C GLN A 269 -8.23 -4.25 16.20
N VAL A 270 -7.82 -3.31 15.34
CA VAL A 270 -8.52 -3.03 14.08
C VAL A 270 -8.40 -4.23 13.13
N LEU A 271 -7.21 -4.78 12.96
CA LEU A 271 -6.98 -5.92 12.07
C LEU A 271 -7.74 -7.17 12.53
N THR A 272 -7.68 -7.52 13.82
CA THR A 272 -8.40 -8.66 14.40
C THR A 272 -9.91 -8.50 14.21
N HIS A 273 -10.44 -7.30 14.40
CA HIS A 273 -11.86 -7.01 14.16
C HIS A 273 -12.26 -7.29 12.71
N HIS A 274 -11.48 -6.82 11.73
CA HIS A 274 -11.77 -7.07 10.32
C HIS A 274 -11.59 -8.55 9.95
N LEU A 275 -10.53 -9.22 10.40
CA LEU A 275 -10.31 -10.64 10.14
C LEU A 275 -11.47 -11.49 10.64
N LEU A 276 -11.87 -11.31 11.89
CA LEU A 276 -12.98 -12.07 12.48
C LEU A 276 -14.30 -11.76 11.77
N ASN A 277 -14.69 -10.48 11.70
CA ASN A 277 -16.05 -10.11 11.32
C ASN A 277 -16.27 -10.00 9.81
N LYS A 278 -15.20 -9.88 9.01
CA LYS A 278 -15.30 -9.70 7.56
C LYS A 278 -14.76 -10.88 6.75
N LEU A 279 -13.98 -11.81 7.32
CA LEU A 279 -13.43 -12.96 6.58
C LEU A 279 -13.61 -14.29 7.30
N LEU A 280 -12.96 -14.48 8.46
CA LEU A 280 -12.84 -15.78 9.11
C LEU A 280 -14.20 -16.33 9.54
N ILE A 281 -15.01 -15.55 10.26
CA ILE A 281 -16.35 -15.99 10.68
C ILE A 281 -17.30 -16.10 9.47
N PRO A 282 -17.50 -15.04 8.66
CA PRO A 282 -18.55 -15.07 7.64
C PRO A 282 -18.24 -15.93 6.42
N LEU A 283 -16.96 -16.18 6.10
CA LEU A 283 -16.58 -16.99 4.93
C LEU A 283 -16.06 -18.38 5.35
N TYR A 284 -15.12 -18.47 6.30
CA TYR A 284 -14.52 -19.77 6.62
C TYR A 284 -15.46 -20.56 7.54
N ILE A 285 -15.69 -20.09 8.76
CA ILE A 285 -16.48 -20.85 9.75
C ILE A 285 -17.90 -21.10 9.27
N TYR A 286 -18.55 -20.09 8.66
CA TYR A 286 -19.91 -20.22 8.13
C TYR A 286 -20.02 -21.31 7.05
N SER A 287 -18.96 -21.58 6.28
CA SER A 287 -18.93 -22.62 5.26
C SER A 287 -18.89 -24.04 5.84
N LEU A 288 -18.50 -24.19 7.11
CA LEU A 288 -18.55 -25.47 7.84
C LEU A 288 -19.94 -25.80 8.39
N ILE A 289 -20.85 -24.82 8.46
CA ILE A 289 -22.18 -25.01 9.01
C ILE A 289 -23.07 -25.72 7.98
N PRO A 290 -23.70 -26.87 8.34
CA PRO A 290 -24.58 -27.61 7.44
C PRO A 290 -25.62 -26.71 6.79
N ASN A 291 -25.69 -26.75 5.45
CA ASN A 291 -26.63 -25.93 4.70
C ASN A 291 -28.05 -26.48 4.85
N ARG A 292 -28.77 -26.05 5.89
CA ARG A 292 -30.17 -26.48 6.13
C ARG A 292 -31.14 -26.02 5.03
N ASN A 293 -30.76 -25.05 4.19
CA ASN A 293 -31.62 -24.56 3.10
C ASN A 293 -31.70 -25.53 1.90
N LYS A 294 -30.87 -26.57 1.83
CA LYS A 294 -31.04 -27.65 0.84
C LYS A 294 -32.14 -28.65 1.21
N LEU A 295 -32.64 -28.64 2.45
CA LEU A 295 -33.67 -29.58 2.91
C LEU A 295 -35.11 -29.08 2.65
N SER A 296 -35.28 -27.81 2.32
CA SER A 296 -36.60 -27.19 2.05
C SER A 296 -36.94 -27.06 0.57
N SER A 297 -36.07 -27.49 -0.35
CA SER A 297 -36.35 -27.49 -1.80
C SER A 297 -36.83 -28.84 -2.34
N SER A 298 -37.09 -29.83 -1.47
CA SER A 298 -37.56 -31.17 -1.85
C SER A 298 -38.88 -31.59 -1.19
N SER A 299 -39.70 -30.63 -0.76
CA SER A 299 -41.10 -30.87 -0.43
C SER A 299 -41.97 -30.00 -1.34
N THR A 300 -42.59 -30.65 -2.32
CA THR A 300 -43.73 -30.14 -3.06
C THR A 300 -44.88 -29.79 -2.10
N ASP A 301 -45.64 -28.76 -2.48
CA ASP A 301 -46.96 -28.35 -2.00
C ASP A 301 -47.04 -27.29 -0.88
N SER A 302 -47.04 -26.00 -1.29
CA SER A 302 -48.20 -25.07 -1.18
C SER A 302 -47.76 -23.61 -1.39
N PRO A 303 -48.47 -22.79 -2.19
CA PRO A 303 -48.17 -21.37 -2.34
C PRO A 303 -49.06 -20.52 -1.42
N GLN A 304 -48.49 -19.83 -0.42
CA GLN A 304 -49.15 -18.71 0.23
C GLN A 304 -48.15 -17.72 0.87
N SER A 305 -48.05 -16.57 0.20
CA SER A 305 -47.98 -15.19 0.69
C SER A 305 -46.77 -14.65 1.51
N GLU A 306 -46.37 -13.45 1.03
CA GLU A 306 -45.74 -12.30 1.70
C GLU A 306 -44.21 -12.14 1.62
N ASP A 307 -43.78 -11.22 0.74
CA ASP A 307 -42.68 -10.25 0.89
C ASP A 307 -41.36 -10.67 1.58
N TYR A 308 -40.85 -11.85 1.26
CA TYR A 308 -39.45 -12.17 1.54
C TYR A 308 -38.59 -11.90 0.31
N SER A 309 -37.92 -10.75 0.30
CA SER A 309 -36.70 -10.60 -0.49
C SER A 309 -35.79 -11.80 -0.19
N PRO A 310 -35.27 -12.53 -1.19
CA PRO A 310 -34.48 -13.74 -0.95
C PRO A 310 -33.30 -13.36 -0.03
N PRO A 311 -33.02 -14.14 1.03
CA PRO A 311 -31.91 -13.83 1.92
C PRO A 311 -30.64 -13.78 1.08
N MET A 312 -29.97 -12.62 1.04
CA MET A 312 -28.69 -12.39 0.35
C MET A 312 -27.86 -13.67 0.42
N GLN A 313 -27.64 -14.31 -0.72
CA GLN A 313 -26.95 -15.58 -0.80
C GLN A 313 -25.52 -15.39 -0.30
N ARG A 314 -25.30 -15.68 0.98
CA ARG A 314 -24.00 -15.51 1.61
C ARG A 314 -22.99 -16.41 0.91
N SER A 315 -21.92 -15.82 0.41
CA SER A 315 -20.82 -16.54 -0.22
C SER A 315 -20.33 -17.65 0.70
N ARG A 316 -20.20 -18.85 0.16
CA ARG A 316 -19.69 -20.04 0.86
C ARG A 316 -18.64 -20.71 -0.01
N ILE A 317 -17.60 -21.19 0.64
CA ILE A 317 -16.59 -22.09 0.04
C ILE A 317 -16.92 -23.54 0.40
N SER A 318 -16.25 -24.49 -0.25
CA SER A 318 -16.33 -25.91 0.13
C SER A 318 -15.81 -26.12 1.56
N SER A 319 -16.35 -27.14 2.24
CA SER A 319 -15.91 -27.49 3.60
C SER A 319 -14.44 -27.90 3.63
N VAL A 320 -13.95 -28.58 2.60
CA VAL A 320 -12.55 -29.01 2.48
C VAL A 320 -11.62 -27.81 2.43
N VAL A 321 -11.89 -26.85 1.54
CA VAL A 321 -11.10 -25.62 1.45
C VAL A 321 -11.20 -24.82 2.74
N SER A 322 -12.39 -24.70 3.33
CA SER A 322 -12.53 -24.00 4.61
C SER A 322 -11.72 -24.64 5.74
N LEU A 323 -11.70 -25.98 5.85
CA LEU A 323 -10.92 -26.67 6.88
C LEU A 323 -9.42 -26.50 6.66
N PHE A 324 -8.98 -26.59 5.39
CA PHE A 324 -7.59 -26.32 5.03
C PHE A 324 -7.17 -24.90 5.38
N LEU A 325 -7.95 -23.88 4.99
CA LEU A 325 -7.61 -22.48 5.26
C LEU A 325 -7.64 -22.18 6.77
N LEU A 326 -8.60 -22.73 7.52
CA LEU A 326 -8.62 -22.60 8.97
C LEU A 326 -7.41 -23.26 9.62
N SER A 327 -6.98 -24.44 9.14
CA SER A 327 -5.77 -25.06 9.68
C SER A 327 -4.54 -24.19 9.44
N GLN A 328 -4.40 -23.57 8.27
CA GLN A 328 -3.33 -22.61 8.01
C GLN A 328 -3.39 -21.40 8.93
N VAL A 329 -4.59 -20.86 9.20
CA VAL A 329 -4.79 -19.75 10.15
C VAL A 329 -4.28 -20.12 11.55
N PHE A 330 -4.61 -21.31 12.06
CA PHE A 330 -4.14 -21.79 13.38
C PHE A 330 -2.64 -22.11 13.41
N LEU A 331 -2.03 -22.46 12.27
CA LEU A 331 -0.61 -22.77 12.18
C LEU A 331 0.26 -21.51 12.04
N ILE A 332 -0.21 -20.50 11.31
CA ILE A 332 0.58 -19.33 10.93
C ILE A 332 0.34 -18.14 11.86
N LEU A 333 -0.92 -17.87 12.24
CA LEU A 333 -1.22 -16.70 13.07
C LEU A 333 -0.90 -16.99 14.53
N SER A 334 0.04 -16.24 15.08
CA SER A 334 0.52 -16.38 16.47
C SER A 334 -0.21 -15.48 17.47
N HIS A 335 -1.13 -14.63 17.02
CA HIS A 335 -1.83 -13.68 17.88
C HIS A 335 -2.88 -14.36 18.78
N GLU A 336 -2.52 -14.56 20.05
CA GLU A 336 -3.32 -15.31 21.03
C GLU A 336 -4.79 -14.86 21.13
N PRO A 337 -5.14 -13.56 21.25
CA PRO A 337 -6.54 -13.14 21.36
C PRO A 337 -7.39 -13.56 20.16
N LEU A 338 -6.84 -13.48 18.95
CA LEU A 338 -7.52 -13.87 17.71
C LEU A 338 -7.74 -15.39 17.69
N ILE A 339 -6.70 -16.16 17.96
CA ILE A 339 -6.74 -17.64 17.95
C ILE A 339 -7.69 -18.18 19.02
N HIS A 340 -7.63 -17.65 20.24
CA HIS A 340 -8.52 -18.05 21.32
C HIS A 340 -9.99 -17.75 20.98
N THR A 341 -10.27 -16.57 20.42
CA THR A 341 -11.62 -16.20 19.97
C THR A 341 -12.11 -17.14 18.87
N LEU A 342 -11.25 -17.44 17.89
CA LEU A 342 -11.59 -18.34 16.78
C LEU A 342 -11.86 -19.77 17.28
N ALA A 343 -11.00 -20.32 18.14
CA ALA A 343 -11.18 -21.63 18.74
C ALA A 343 -12.47 -21.71 19.57
N HIS A 344 -12.76 -20.66 20.36
CA HIS A 344 -13.99 -20.57 21.13
C HIS A 344 -15.22 -20.59 20.22
N ILE A 345 -15.23 -19.83 19.14
CA ILE A 345 -16.34 -19.79 18.18
C ILE A 345 -16.52 -21.14 17.48
N ILE A 346 -15.44 -21.82 17.10
CA ILE A 346 -15.52 -23.13 16.42
C ILE A 346 -16.06 -24.21 17.38
N LEU A 347 -15.59 -24.24 18.64
CA LEU A 347 -15.93 -25.30 19.59
C LEU A 347 -17.26 -25.07 20.33
N LYS A 348 -17.57 -23.81 20.65
CA LYS A 348 -18.71 -23.43 21.51
C LYS A 348 -19.74 -22.55 20.79
N GLY A 349 -19.46 -22.12 19.56
CA GLY A 349 -20.35 -21.24 18.82
C GLY A 349 -21.68 -21.91 18.51
N SER A 350 -22.78 -21.26 18.90
CA SER A 350 -24.12 -21.68 18.48
C SER A 350 -24.42 -21.17 17.07
N ALA A 351 -25.24 -21.90 16.30
CA ALA A 351 -25.67 -21.50 14.95
C ALA A 351 -26.38 -20.12 14.91
N ASN A 352 -26.73 -19.56 16.07
CA ASN A 352 -27.38 -18.25 16.22
C ASN A 352 -26.42 -17.07 16.07
N ILE A 353 -25.12 -17.23 16.33
CA ILE A 353 -24.09 -16.20 16.05
C ILE A 353 -24.12 -15.79 14.56
N TYR A 354 -24.57 -16.71 13.71
CA TYR A 354 -24.60 -16.56 12.26
C TYR A 354 -25.97 -16.13 11.72
N ARG A 355 -27.05 -16.04 12.52
CA ARG A 355 -28.43 -16.01 11.97
C ARG A 355 -29.13 -14.66 11.86
N ARG A 356 -28.61 -13.55 12.36
CA ARG A 356 -29.39 -12.29 12.35
C ARG A 356 -29.27 -11.54 11.01
N PRO A 357 -30.34 -11.39 10.21
CA PRO A 357 -30.34 -10.50 9.05
C PRO A 357 -30.39 -9.03 9.51
N PRO A 358 -29.93 -8.09 8.68
CA PRO A 358 -30.17 -6.67 8.88
C PRO A 358 -31.60 -6.36 8.48
N SER A 359 -32.55 -6.44 9.40
CA SER A 359 -33.87 -5.86 9.18
C SER A 359 -34.48 -5.35 10.48
N LEU A 360 -34.69 -4.03 10.48
CA LEU A 360 -35.70 -3.27 11.25
C LEU A 360 -35.58 -3.31 12.77
N ASP A 361 -34.71 -2.46 13.33
CA ASP A 361 -34.94 -1.85 14.65
C ASP A 361 -34.31 -0.45 14.65
N ASN A 362 -34.90 0.46 13.85
CA ASN A 362 -34.67 1.90 13.96
C ASN A 362 -35.74 2.60 14.81
N ASN A 363 -36.65 1.87 15.44
CA ASN A 363 -37.70 2.43 16.28
C ASN A 363 -37.69 1.75 17.64
N LEU A 364 -36.78 2.19 18.51
CA LEU A 364 -36.92 2.26 19.97
C LEU A 364 -35.68 3.00 20.51
N ALA A 365 -35.46 4.20 19.99
CA ALA A 365 -34.66 5.20 20.68
C ALA A 365 -35.61 5.92 21.64
N ASP A 366 -35.54 5.61 22.92
CA ASP A 366 -35.66 6.68 23.91
C ASP A 366 -34.97 6.36 25.24
N GLN A 367 -34.12 7.32 25.61
CA GLN A 367 -33.56 7.65 26.91
C GLN A 367 -32.27 6.97 27.43
N ASN A 368 -31.24 7.82 27.44
CA ASN A 368 -30.15 7.93 28.42
C ASN A 368 -29.03 6.87 28.38
N SER A 369 -27.95 7.18 27.66
CA SER A 369 -26.65 7.55 28.28
C SER A 369 -25.55 7.68 27.24
N SER A 370 -24.78 8.75 27.39
CA SER A 370 -23.65 9.16 26.58
C SER A 370 -22.41 8.30 26.83
N SER A 371 -22.01 7.47 25.86
CA SER A 371 -20.62 7.00 25.69
C SER A 371 -20.43 6.22 24.38
N ALA A 372 -19.45 6.64 23.57
CA ALA A 372 -18.73 5.92 22.52
C ALA A 372 -19.53 4.91 21.67
N SER A 373 -19.94 5.32 20.47
CA SER A 373 -20.57 4.48 19.45
C SER A 373 -19.60 3.43 18.88
N SER A 374 -19.46 2.28 19.55
CA SER A 374 -19.03 1.04 18.90
C SER A 374 -20.20 0.50 18.08
N SER A 375 -20.24 0.82 16.78
CA SER A 375 -21.22 0.23 15.87
C SER A 375 -21.02 -1.29 15.84
N SER A 376 -21.96 -2.03 16.42
CA SER A 376 -22.01 -3.49 16.39
C SER A 376 -22.27 -3.95 14.95
N THR A 377 -21.20 -3.97 14.15
CA THR A 377 -21.25 -4.40 12.75
C THR A 377 -21.37 -5.92 12.76
N MET A 378 -22.54 -6.43 12.39
CA MET A 378 -22.75 -7.88 12.28
C MET A 378 -21.71 -8.52 11.35
N PRO A 379 -21.19 -9.73 11.67
CA PRO A 379 -20.27 -10.43 10.81
C PRO A 379 -20.86 -10.66 9.41
N GLY A 380 -20.11 -10.32 8.37
CA GLY A 380 -20.57 -10.44 6.99
C GLY A 380 -19.43 -10.23 6.00
N PHE A 381 -19.32 -11.14 5.03
CA PHE A 381 -18.42 -11.02 3.89
C PHE A 381 -19.10 -10.14 2.83
N VAL A 382 -18.79 -8.85 2.84
CA VAL A 382 -19.41 -7.81 2.02
C VAL A 382 -18.31 -6.87 1.53
N PRO A 383 -18.38 -6.38 0.28
CA PRO A 383 -17.39 -5.43 -0.22
C PRO A 383 -17.31 -4.17 0.66
N PRO A 384 -16.12 -3.55 0.78
CA PRO A 384 -15.98 -2.21 1.33
C PRO A 384 -16.88 -1.21 0.59
N LYS A 385 -17.37 -0.19 1.30
CA LYS A 385 -18.26 0.83 0.71
C LYS A 385 -17.55 1.71 -0.34
N HIS A 386 -16.26 1.92 -0.15
CA HIS A 386 -15.40 2.76 -0.98
C HIS A 386 -14.10 2.01 -1.25
N THR A 387 -13.46 2.31 -2.38
CA THR A 387 -12.12 1.80 -2.66
C THR A 387 -11.12 2.37 -1.64
N LEU A 388 -9.91 1.80 -1.57
CA LEU A 388 -8.90 2.32 -0.68
C LEU A 388 -8.49 3.75 -1.09
N GLU A 389 -8.35 4.01 -2.38
CA GLU A 389 -7.99 5.31 -2.94
C GLU A 389 -9.02 6.39 -2.55
N GLU A 390 -10.31 6.10 -2.75
CA GLU A 390 -11.42 6.97 -2.33
C GLU A 390 -11.44 7.17 -0.80
N SER A 391 -11.04 6.14 -0.06
CA SER A 391 -10.99 6.15 1.40
C SER A 391 -9.84 7.02 1.95
N LEU A 392 -8.78 7.21 1.17
CA LEU A 392 -7.58 7.97 1.54
C LEU A 392 -7.62 9.43 1.09
N CYS A 393 -8.48 9.80 0.14
CA CYS A 393 -8.65 11.21 -0.25
C CYS A 393 -9.17 12.07 0.93
N PRO A 394 -8.62 13.28 1.12
CA PRO A 394 -9.05 14.19 2.18
C PRO A 394 -10.53 14.60 2.02
N ASP A 395 -11.22 14.80 3.14
CA ASP A 395 -12.68 15.02 3.20
C ASP A 395 -13.18 16.24 2.41
N THR A 396 -12.29 17.17 2.02
CA THR A 396 -12.59 18.30 1.12
C THR A 396 -12.96 17.85 -0.30
N GLU A 397 -12.30 16.83 -0.86
CA GLU A 397 -12.60 16.33 -2.22
C GLU A 397 -13.86 15.45 -2.25
N ARG A 398 -14.21 14.79 -1.13
CA ARG A 398 -15.44 13.99 -1.02
C ARG A 398 -16.71 14.83 -1.11
N ARG A 399 -16.68 16.06 -0.58
CA ARG A 399 -17.84 16.97 -0.60
C ARG A 399 -18.08 17.60 -1.96
N GLU A 400 -17.04 17.77 -2.78
CA GLU A 400 -17.17 18.29 -4.14
C GLU A 400 -17.75 17.22 -5.09
N GLY A 401 -17.40 15.95 -4.91
CA GLY A 401 -17.94 14.85 -5.72
C GLY A 401 -19.42 14.49 -5.46
N GLU A 402 -19.94 14.76 -4.26
CA GLU A 402 -21.37 14.59 -3.94
C GLU A 402 -22.22 15.80 -4.39
N GLY A 403 -21.61 16.97 -4.61
CA GLY A 403 -22.29 18.18 -5.09
C GLY A 403 -22.61 18.18 -6.58
N GLU A 404 -21.91 17.41 -7.40
CA GLU A 404 -22.11 17.37 -8.86
C GLU A 404 -23.06 16.24 -9.35
N ARG A 405 -23.53 15.35 -8.46
CA ARG A 405 -24.54 14.31 -8.81
C ARG A 405 -25.96 14.66 -8.38
N GLY A 406 -26.20 15.94 -8.08
CA GLY A 406 -27.49 16.46 -7.66
C GLY A 406 -28.00 17.60 -8.56
N VAL A 407 -28.05 17.40 -9.87
CA VAL A 407 -28.93 18.15 -10.79
C VAL A 407 -29.50 17.19 -11.84
#